data_AF-A0A2M8IUZ6-F1
#
_entry.id   AF-A0A2M8IUZ6-F1
#
_cell.length_a   1.000
_cell.length_b   1.000
_cell.length_c   1.000
_cell.angle_alpha   90.00
_cell.angle_beta   90.00
_cell.angle_gamma   90.00
#
_symmetry.space_group_name_H-M   'P 1'
#
loop_
_entity.id
_entity.type
_entity.pdbx_description
1 polymer ?
#
loop_
_entity_poly.entity_id
_entity_poly.type
_entity_poly.pdbx_seq_one_letter_code
_entity_poly.pdbx_strand_id
1 'polypeptide(L)' 'MLLPPPSGGRQLPENVSLAADATALRSVLARAGLTPAESTERGAISPDEMNRLADGMTVLVSCWD' A
#
# COMPACT_ATOMS: atom_id res chain seq x y z
N MET A 1 -10.33 2.57 -10.37
CA MET A 1 -11.00 1.28 -10.64
C MET A 1 -10.68 0.36 -9.47
N LEU A 2 -11.68 -0.37 -8.95
CA LEU A 2 -11.49 -1.30 -7.84
C LEU A 2 -10.76 -2.55 -8.36
N LEU A 3 -9.65 -2.92 -7.72
CA LEU A 3 -8.94 -4.15 -8.05
C LEU A 3 -9.69 -5.35 -7.46
N PRO A 4 -9.66 -6.52 -8.11
CA PRO A 4 -10.23 -7.73 -7.55
C PRO A 4 -9.57 -8.07 -6.19
N PRO A 5 -10.34 -8.62 -5.24
CA PRO A 5 -9.85 -8.91 -3.89
C PRO A 5 -8.69 -9.92 -3.95
N PRO A 6 -7.60 -9.70 -3.20
CA PRO A 6 -6.45 -10.60 -3.24
C PRO A 6 -6.81 -11.98 -2.66
N SER A 7 -6.47 -13.04 -3.38
CA SER A 7 -6.57 -14.42 -2.88
C SER A 7 -5.35 -14.73 -2.01
N GLY A 8 -5.45 -14.56 -0.69
CA GLY A 8 -4.37 -14.86 0.25
C GLY A 8 -4.62 -14.31 1.67
N GLY A 9 -3.69 -14.56 2.60
CA GLY A 9 -3.82 -14.32 4.06
C GLY A 9 -3.94 -12.87 4.52
N ARG A 10 -4.35 -11.93 3.67
CA ARG A 10 -4.60 -10.53 4.03
C ARG A 10 -6.10 -10.25 3.87
N GLN A 11 -6.82 -10.36 4.97
CA GLN A 11 -8.27 -10.22 5.00
C GLN A 11 -8.63 -8.74 5.15
N LEU A 12 -9.12 -8.13 4.08
CA LEU A 12 -9.77 -6.82 4.13
C LEU A 12 -11.25 -7.03 4.45
N PRO A 13 -11.94 -6.04 5.09
CA PRO A 13 -13.40 -6.08 5.20
C PRO A 13 -14.06 -6.29 3.84
N GLU A 14 -15.27 -6.89 3.81
CA GLU A 14 -15.95 -7.34 2.57
C GLU A 14 -16.04 -6.29 1.46
N ASN A 15 -15.99 -5.00 1.80
CA ASN A 15 -16.20 -3.88 0.88
C ASN A 15 -14.92 -3.06 0.64
N VAL A 16 -13.77 -3.55 1.10
CA VAL A 16 -12.49 -2.83 1.05
C VAL A 16 -11.54 -3.54 0.11
N SER A 17 -11.00 -2.79 -0.85
CA SER A 17 -9.98 -3.26 -1.77
C SER A 17 -8.93 -2.18 -1.96
N LEU A 18 -7.68 -2.60 -2.19
CA LEU A 18 -6.62 -1.66 -2.58
C LEU A 18 -6.90 -1.17 -4.00
N ALA A 19 -6.82 0.14 -4.23
CA ALA A 19 -7.09 0.73 -5.56
C ALA A 19 -5.88 0.64 -6.51
N ALA A 20 -4.68 0.44 -5.98
CA ALA A 20 -3.43 0.41 -6.74
C ALA A 20 -2.44 -0.57 -6.11
N ASP A 21 -1.79 -1.38 -6.94
CA ASP A 21 -0.63 -2.15 -6.53
C ASP A 21 0.64 -1.28 -6.52
N ALA A 22 1.76 -1.84 -6.03
CA ALA A 22 3.04 -1.13 -5.95
C ALA A 22 3.54 -0.64 -7.33
N THR A 23 3.23 -1.34 -8.42
CA THR A 23 3.61 -0.94 -9.78
C THR A 23 2.85 0.32 -10.19
N ALA A 24 1.54 0.34 -10.00
CA ALA A 24 0.71 1.50 -10.27
C ALA A 24 1.14 2.73 -9.45
N LEU A 25 1.49 2.52 -8.16
CA LEU A 25 2.03 3.58 -7.31
C LEU A 25 3.37 4.13 -7.81
N ARG A 26 4.31 3.25 -8.21
CA ARG A 26 5.60 3.66 -8.80
C ARG A 26 5.40 4.53 -10.04
N SER A 27 4.47 4.20 -10.92
CA SER A 27 4.17 5.00 -12.11
C SER A 27 3.61 6.39 -11.76
N VAL A 28 2.77 6.51 -10.72
CA VAL A 28 2.27 7.80 -10.25
C VAL A 28 3.41 8.64 -9.67
N LEU A 29 4.24 8.06 -8.81
CA LEU A 29 5.38 8.75 -8.18
C LEU A 29 6.39 9.25 -9.22
N ALA A 30 6.73 8.42 -10.21
CA ALA A 30 7.63 8.82 -11.30
C ALA A 30 7.09 10.02 -12.10
N ARG A 31 5.78 10.05 -12.39
CA ARG A 31 5.14 11.20 -13.05
C ARG A 31 5.16 12.47 -12.18
N ALA A 32 5.17 12.31 -10.86
CA ALA A 32 5.32 13.40 -9.92
C ALA A 32 6.78 13.83 -9.69
N GLY A 33 7.76 13.21 -10.39
CA GLY A 33 9.18 13.49 -10.20
C GLY A 33 9.77 12.91 -8.91
N LEU A 34 9.06 11.98 -8.27
CA LEU A 34 9.49 11.32 -7.04
C LEU A 34 10.11 9.97 -7.36
N THR A 35 11.26 9.68 -6.73
CA THR A 35 11.95 8.39 -6.84
C THR A 35 11.65 7.57 -5.58
N PRO A 36 10.76 6.57 -5.64
CA PRO A 36 10.53 5.68 -4.50
C PRO A 36 11.80 4.86 -4.21
N ALA A 37 12.14 4.74 -2.92
CA ALA A 37 13.18 3.80 -2.50
C ALA A 37 12.70 2.37 -2.68
N GLU A 38 13.54 1.49 -3.22
CA GLU A 38 13.25 0.06 -3.23
C GLU A 38 13.49 -0.52 -1.84
N SER A 39 12.51 -1.26 -1.32
CA SER A 39 12.68 -2.03 -0.09
C SER A 39 13.59 -3.24 -0.36
N THR A 40 14.73 -3.32 0.32
CA THR A 40 15.62 -4.48 0.30
C THR A 40 15.21 -5.56 1.31
N GLU A 41 14.27 -5.24 2.20
CA GLU A 41 13.64 -6.13 3.17
C GLU A 41 12.97 -7.33 2.48
N ARG A 42 13.56 -8.52 2.68
CA ARG A 42 13.10 -9.80 2.12
C ARG A 42 12.75 -10.74 3.28
N GLY A 43 11.68 -10.43 4.00
CA GLY A 43 11.20 -11.28 5.09
C GLY A 43 9.74 -10.98 5.43
N ALA A 44 9.03 -11.98 5.92
CA ALA A 44 7.75 -11.72 6.58
C ALA A 44 8.04 -11.03 7.91
N ILE A 45 7.61 -9.79 8.06
CA ILE A 45 7.69 -9.06 9.33
C ILE A 45 6.39 -9.23 10.11
N SER A 46 6.48 -9.09 11.43
CA SER A 46 5.30 -9.15 12.29
C SER A 46 4.39 -7.93 12.06
N PRO A 47 3.08 -8.00 12.38
CA PRO A 47 2.19 -6.84 12.29
C PRO A 47 2.66 -5.64 13.14
N ASP A 48 3.24 -5.89 14.31
CA ASP A 48 3.77 -4.86 15.21
C ASP A 48 4.98 -4.14 14.59
N GLU A 49 5.86 -4.90 13.94
CA GLU A 49 7.00 -4.35 13.20
C GLU A 49 6.56 -3.55 11.96
N MET A 50 5.55 -4.03 11.24
CA MET A 50 4.94 -3.30 10.13
C MET A 50 4.38 -1.95 10.60
N ASN A 51 3.65 -1.91 11.72
CA ASN A 51 3.12 -0.68 12.28
C ASN A 51 4.22 0.30 12.66
N ARG A 52 5.31 -0.18 13.29
CA ARG A 52 6.48 0.66 13.61
C ARG A 52 7.13 1.28 12.37
N LEU A 53 7.26 0.52 11.28
CA LEU A 53 7.84 1.03 10.04
C LEU A 53 6.93 2.07 9.36
N ALA A 54 5.61 1.90 9.48
CA ALA A 54 4.62 2.79 8.89
C ALA A 54 4.33 4.04 9.73
N ASP A 55 4.79 4.12 10.97
CA ASP A 55 4.48 5.20 11.92
C ASP A 55 4.90 6.60 11.41
N GLY A 56 5.94 6.66 10.58
CA GLY A 56 6.38 7.90 9.92
C GLY A 56 5.59 8.28 8.66
N MET A 57 4.64 7.47 8.22
CA MET A 57 3.87 7.68 6.98
C MET A 57 2.56 8.40 7.28
N THR A 58 2.32 9.54 6.63
CA THR A 58 1.02 10.22 6.66
C THR A 58 0.24 9.91 5.39
N VAL A 59 -1.01 9.44 5.54
CA VAL A 59 -1.91 9.18 4.41
C VAL A 59 -3.13 10.08 4.52
N LEU A 60 -3.46 10.77 3.43
CA LEU A 60 -4.71 11.52 3.34
C LEU A 60 -5.85 10.55 3.03
N VAL A 61 -6.72 10.30 4.01
CA VAL A 61 -7.97 9.58 3.79
C VAL A 61 -9.03 10.60 3.39
N SER A 62 -9.47 10.54 2.13
CA SER A 62 -10.60 11.33 1.65
C SER A 62 -11.78 10.41 1.44
N CYS A 63 -12.92 10.73 2.07
CA CYS A 63 -14.19 10.13 1.67
C CYS A 63 -14.56 10.69 0.29
N TRP A 64 -14.76 9.81 -0.67
CA TRP A 64 -15.42 10.16 -1.93
C TRP A 64 -16.87 9.75 -1.74
N ASP A 65 -17.75 10.73 -1.60
CA ASP A 65 -19.21 10.52 -1.55
C ASP A 65 -19.69 9.75 -2.80
#